data_AF-A0A835N8C0-F1
#
_entry.id   AF-A0A835N8C0-F1
#
_cell.length_a   1.000
_cell.length_b   1.000
_cell.length_c   1.000
_cell.angle_alpha   90.00
_cell.angle_beta   90.00
_cell.angle_gamma   90.00
#
_symmetry.space_group_name_H-M   'P 1'
#
loop_
_entity.id
_entity.type
_entity.pdbx_description
1 polymer ?
#
loop_
_entity_poly.entity_id
_entity_poly.type
_entity_poly.pdbx_seq_one_letter_code
_entity_poly.pdbx_strand_id
1 'polypeptide(L)'
;MEENMKPILCTQLRRFVVVVIVAKMVAKARNCELGTQAGYHIGHSKLISSRSEIVFKTAGVSLDEMREKGLNALNYKAIILDEVHERSVESDLVLVRVKQFLLKTMT
;
A
#
# COMPACT_ATOMS: atom_id res chain seq x y z
N MET A 1 24.96 6.78 2.25
CA MET A 1 23.77 7.45 1.68
C MET A 1 22.95 6.37 1.02
N GLU A 2 22.02 5.75 1.74
CA GLU A 2 21.03 4.90 1.08
C GLU A 2 20.01 5.85 0.44
N GLU A 3 19.94 5.82 -0.89
CA GLU A 3 18.88 6.53 -1.62
C GLU A 3 17.53 6.16 -1.01
N ASN A 4 16.70 7.17 -0.78
CA ASN A 4 15.38 7.08 -0.17
C ASN A 4 14.47 6.22 -1.07
N MET A 5 14.59 4.89 -0.97
CA MET A 5 13.94 3.94 -1.85
C MET A 5 12.44 4.03 -1.62
N LYS A 6 11.69 4.30 -2.69
CA LYS A 6 10.23 4.34 -2.61
C LYS A 6 9.72 2.95 -2.19
N PRO A 7 8.80 2.85 -1.21
CA PRO A 7 8.28 1.56 -0.76
C PRO A 7 7.54 0.81 -1.88
N ILE A 8 7.29 -0.48 -1.64
CA ILE A 8 6.29 -1.29 -2.35
C ILE A 8 4.97 -1.17 -1.60
N LEU A 9 3.89 -0.83 -2.30
CA LEU A 9 2.54 -0.88 -1.77
C LEU A 9 1.94 -2.25 -2.06
N CYS A 10 1.38 -2.92 -1.05
CA CYS A 10 0.52 -4.08 -1.22
C CYS A 10 -0.86 -3.76 -0.65
N THR A 11 -1.88 -3.74 -1.50
CA THR A 11 -3.26 -3.54 -1.06
C THR A 11 -3.90 -4.86 -0.69
N GLN A 12 -4.61 -4.88 0.42
CA GLN A 12 -5.45 -5.97 0.89
C GLN A 12 -6.92 -5.51 0.85
N LEU A 13 -7.85 -6.46 0.86
CA LEU A 13 -9.27 -6.14 1.00
C LEU A 13 -9.59 -5.56 2.38
N ARG A 14 -10.82 -5.04 2.54
CA ARG A 14 -11.31 -4.21 3.66
C ARG A 14 -10.99 -4.70 5.08
N ARG A 15 -10.55 -5.93 5.27
CA ARG A 15 -10.31 -6.55 6.57
C ARG A 15 -9.04 -5.97 7.21
N PHE A 16 -9.21 -4.94 8.03
CA PHE A 16 -8.13 -4.25 8.76
C PHE A 16 -7.21 -5.22 9.49
N VAL A 17 -7.79 -6.25 10.11
CA VAL A 17 -7.06 -7.30 10.82
C VAL A 17 -6.10 -8.06 9.89
N VAL A 18 -6.50 -8.38 8.66
CA VAL A 18 -5.65 -9.09 7.69
C VAL A 18 -4.43 -8.24 7.34
N VAL A 19 -4.61 -6.94 7.08
CA VAL A 19 -3.50 -6.02 6.79
C VAL A 19 -2.45 -6.03 7.91
N VAL A 20 -2.90 -5.95 9.16
CA VAL A 20 -2.01 -5.95 10.34
C VAL A 20 -1.33 -7.30 10.51
N ILE A 21 -2.04 -8.40 10.32
CA ILE A 21 -1.49 -9.76 10.42
C ILE A 21 -0.41 -9.97 9.36
N VAL A 22 -0.69 -9.64 8.09
CA VAL A 22 0.27 -9.81 7.00
C VAL A 22 1.51 -8.94 7.25
N ALA A 23 1.35 -7.68 7.66
CA ALA A 23 2.47 -6.81 7.99
C ALA A 23 3.34 -7.39 9.13
N LYS A 24 2.72 -7.93 10.18
CA LYS A 24 3.43 -8.60 11.29
C LYS A 24 4.16 -9.87 10.82
N MET A 25 3.53 -10.68 9.98
CA MET A 25 4.13 -11.89 9.43
C MET A 25 5.35 -11.56 8.56
N VAL A 26 5.26 -10.53 7.72
CA VAL A 26 6.37 -10.06 6.87
C VAL A 26 7.50 -9.48 7.72
N ALA A 27 7.17 -8.67 8.75
CA ALA A 27 8.18 -8.16 9.68
C ALA A 27 8.94 -9.29 10.39
N LYS A 28 8.20 -10.29 10.88
CA LYS A 28 8.79 -11.50 11.49
C LYS A 28 9.67 -12.27 10.50
N ALA A 29 9.19 -12.49 9.27
CA ALA A 29 9.97 -13.18 8.24
C ALA A 29 11.25 -12.44 7.84
N ARG A 30 11.27 -11.12 7.99
CA ARG A 30 12.44 -10.26 7.75
C ARG A 30 13.30 -10.01 8.98
N ASN A 31 12.97 -10.60 10.13
CA ASN A 31 13.64 -10.32 11.41
C ASN A 31 13.75 -8.82 11.72
N CYS A 32 12.68 -8.06 11.44
CA CYS A 32 12.62 -6.64 11.70
C CYS A 32 11.42 -6.28 12.58
N GLU A 33 11.48 -5.12 13.22
CA GLU A 33 10.37 -4.59 14.01
C GLU A 33 9.27 -4.05 13.08
N LEU A 34 8.01 -4.33 13.41
CA LEU A 34 6.87 -3.79 12.67
C LEU A 34 6.90 -2.25 12.68
N GLY A 35 6.76 -1.64 11.51
CA GLY A 35 6.91 -0.19 11.31
C GLY A 35 8.32 0.23 10.86
N THR A 36 9.32 -0.67 10.91
CA THR A 36 10.63 -0.43 10.30
C THR A 36 10.58 -0.77 8.81
N GLN A 37 11.05 -1.94 8.37
CA GLN A 37 11.05 -2.34 6.95
C GLN A 37 9.68 -2.78 6.44
N ALA A 38 8.80 -3.30 7.31
CA ALA A 38 7.44 -3.68 6.97
C ALA A 38 6.45 -2.90 7.83
N GLY A 39 5.47 -2.25 7.21
CA GLY A 39 4.49 -1.40 7.91
C GLY A 39 3.09 -1.51 7.34
N TYR A 40 2.13 -0.83 7.96
CA TYR A 40 0.75 -0.81 7.49
C TYR A 40 0.05 0.54 7.67
N HIS A 41 -1.03 0.74 6.91
CA HIS A 41 -1.99 1.85 7.11
C HIS A 41 -3.42 1.32 7.00
N ILE A 42 -4.18 1.38 8.10
CA ILE A 42 -5.59 0.98 8.18
C ILE A 42 -6.41 2.06 8.90
N GLY A 43 -7.52 2.52 8.31
CA GLY A 43 -8.30 3.61 8.89
C GLY A 43 -7.41 4.79 9.29
N HIS A 44 -7.41 5.13 10.59
CA HIS A 44 -6.54 6.19 11.14
C HIS A 44 -5.26 5.65 11.82
N SER A 45 -5.05 4.33 11.83
CA SER A 45 -3.87 3.69 12.40
C SER A 45 -2.81 3.48 11.33
N LYS A 46 -1.69 4.19 11.49
CA LYS A 46 -0.56 4.17 10.56
C LYS A 46 0.72 3.82 11.31
N LEU A 47 1.36 2.73 10.89
CA LEU A 47 2.64 2.29 11.42
C LEU A 47 3.61 2.08 10.26
N ILE A 48 4.22 3.17 9.80
CA ILE A 48 5.12 3.26 8.65
C ILE A 48 6.21 4.27 9.02
N SER A 49 7.47 4.01 8.65
CA SER A 49 8.59 4.93 8.82
C SER A 49 9.28 5.23 7.48
N SER A 50 10.26 6.13 7.49
CA SER A 50 11.12 6.37 6.33
C SER A 50 11.93 5.15 5.89
N ARG A 51 12.06 4.14 6.77
CA ARG A 51 12.75 2.87 6.49
C ARG A 51 11.81 1.78 5.95
N SER A 52 10.52 2.07 5.79
CA SER A 52 9.57 1.08 5.30
C SER A 52 9.78 0.78 3.83
N GLU A 53 10.12 -0.47 3.55
CA GLU A 53 10.31 -1.00 2.21
C GLU A 53 9.02 -1.61 1.66
N ILE A 54 8.18 -2.18 2.53
CA ILE A 54 6.88 -2.75 2.17
C ILE A 54 5.80 -2.17 3.07
N VAL A 55 4.73 -1.67 2.45
CA VAL A 55 3.58 -1.09 3.14
C VAL A 55 2.31 -1.82 2.75
N PHE A 56 1.59 -2.33 3.74
CA PHE A 56 0.28 -2.97 3.56
C PHE A 56 -0.84 -1.98 3.85
N LYS A 57 -1.82 -1.86 2.96
CA LYS A 57 -2.99 -0.99 3.17
C LYS A 57 -4.27 -1.70 2.80
N THR A 58 -5.41 -1.23 3.28
CA THR A 58 -6.65 -1.57 2.61
C THR A 58 -6.79 -0.81 1.30
N ALA A 59 -7.57 -1.35 0.37
CA ALA A 59 -7.99 -0.63 -0.83
C ALA A 59 -8.66 0.72 -0.49
N GLY A 60 -9.53 0.75 0.52
CA GLY A 60 -10.20 1.98 0.98
C GLY A 60 -9.24 3.07 1.42
N VAL A 61 -8.26 2.76 2.29
CA VAL A 61 -7.23 3.73 2.72
C VAL A 61 -6.42 4.25 1.53
N SER A 62 -6.13 3.38 0.56
CA SER A 62 -5.41 3.79 -0.65
C SER A 62 -6.23 4.76 -1.50
N LEU A 63 -7.54 4.53 -1.63
CA LEU A 63 -8.46 5.45 -2.32
C LEU A 63 -8.60 6.79 -1.62
N ASP A 64 -8.67 6.81 -0.28
CA ASP A 64 -8.75 8.04 0.50
C ASP A 64 -7.48 8.88 0.31
N GLU A 65 -6.29 8.27 0.35
CA GLU A 65 -5.05 8.98 0.06
C GLU A 65 -4.99 9.51 -1.37
N MET A 66 -5.49 8.76 -2.37
CA MET A 66 -5.59 9.23 -3.76
C MET A 66 -6.60 10.36 -3.93
N ARG A 67 -7.64 10.42 -3.10
CA ARG A 67 -8.59 11.53 -3.07
C ARG A 67 -7.93 12.80 -2.52
N GLU A 68 -7.13 12.67 -1.47
CA GLU A 68 -6.46 13.80 -0.81
C GLU A 68 -5.26 14.33 -1.61
N LYS A 69 -4.39 13.44 -2.10
CA LYS A 69 -3.09 13.79 -2.70
C LYS A 69 -3.07 13.64 -4.22
N GLY A 70 -4.19 13.25 -4.82
CA GLY A 70 -4.27 12.92 -6.23
C GLY A 70 -3.38 11.74 -6.61
N LEU A 71 -2.87 11.74 -7.84
CA LEU A 71 -2.02 10.67 -8.35
C LEU A 71 -0.65 10.58 -7.66
N ASN A 72 -0.20 11.64 -6.95
CA ASN A 72 1.03 11.59 -6.16
C ASN A 72 0.94 10.58 -5.00
N ALA A 73 -0.27 10.18 -4.59
CA ALA A 73 -0.47 9.09 -3.64
C ALA A 73 0.05 7.73 -4.15
N LEU A 74 0.21 7.56 -5.47
CA LEU A 74 0.69 6.34 -6.10
C LEU A 74 2.22 6.31 -6.29
N ASN A 75 2.95 7.21 -5.62
CA ASN A 75 4.40 7.33 -5.71
C ASN A 75 5.14 6.20 -4.96
N TYR A 76 4.96 4.97 -5.43
CA TYR A 76 5.57 3.74 -4.93
C TYR A 76 6.51 3.16 -5.99
N LYS A 77 7.48 2.34 -5.56
CA LYS A 77 8.35 1.60 -6.48
C LYS A 77 7.57 0.54 -7.25
N ALA A 78 6.62 -0.11 -6.59
CA ALA A 78 5.69 -1.06 -7.17
C ALA A 78 4.37 -1.03 -6.38
N ILE A 79 3.28 -1.38 -7.06
CA ILE A 79 1.95 -1.49 -6.47
C ILE A 79 1.44 -2.90 -6.77
N ILE A 80 1.17 -3.66 -5.72
CA ILE A 80 0.61 -5.01 -5.76
C ILE A 80 -0.85 -4.90 -5.33
N LEU A 81 -1.75 -5.29 -6.23
CA LEU A 81 -3.17 -5.40 -5.95
C LEU A 81 -3.47 -6.84 -5.57
N ASP A 82 -3.53 -7.13 -4.27
CA ASP A 82 -3.81 -8.47 -3.77
C ASP A 82 -5.31 -8.73 -3.69
N GLU A 83 -5.70 -10.01 -3.65
CA GLU A 83 -7.08 -10.45 -3.46
C GLU A 83 -8.07 -9.90 -4.53
N VAL A 84 -7.58 -9.58 -5.74
CA VAL A 84 -8.40 -9.05 -6.86
C VAL A 84 -9.52 -9.99 -7.30
N HIS A 85 -9.40 -11.28 -6.96
CA HIS A 85 -10.40 -12.28 -7.28
C HIS A 85 -11.71 -12.10 -6.50
N GLU A 86 -11.73 -11.40 -5.37
CA GLU A 86 -12.98 -11.10 -4.65
C GLU A 86 -13.82 -9.99 -5.32
N ARG A 87 -13.31 -9.32 -6.37
CA ARG A 87 -14.04 -8.30 -7.18
C ARG A 87 -14.78 -7.24 -6.36
N SER A 88 -14.12 -6.68 -5.35
CA SER A 88 -14.68 -5.57 -4.59
C SER A 88 -14.63 -4.25 -5.37
N VAL A 89 -15.65 -3.42 -5.19
CA VAL A 89 -15.75 -2.07 -5.81
C VAL A 89 -14.51 -1.23 -5.52
N GLU A 90 -13.95 -1.28 -4.33
CA GLU A 90 -12.77 -0.51 -3.96
C GLU A 90 -11.52 -1.00 -4.67
N SER A 91 -11.34 -2.32 -4.78
CA SER A 91 -10.20 -2.88 -5.52
C SER A 91 -10.27 -2.50 -7.00
N ASP A 92 -11.47 -2.57 -7.59
CA ASP A 92 -11.71 -2.14 -8.98
C ASP A 92 -11.44 -0.64 -9.16
N LEU A 93 -11.86 0.21 -8.21
CA LEU A 93 -11.56 1.64 -8.24
C LEU A 93 -10.06 1.91 -8.10
N VAL A 94 -9.35 1.19 -7.23
CA VAL A 94 -7.89 1.29 -7.12
C VAL A 94 -7.24 0.92 -8.45
N LEU A 95 -7.68 -0.18 -9.08
CA LEU A 95 -7.17 -0.61 -10.39
C LEU A 95 -7.37 0.47 -11.46
N VAL A 96 -8.56 1.11 -11.51
CA VAL A 96 -8.83 2.22 -12.44
C VAL A 96 -7.89 3.40 -12.18
N ARG A 97 -7.68 3.78 -10.92
CA ARG A 97 -6.76 4.89 -10.56
C ARG A 97 -5.31 4.58 -10.93
N VAL A 98 -4.85 3.35 -10.69
CA VAL A 98 -3.52 2.89 -11.10
C VAL A 98 -3.39 2.94 -12.63
N LYS A 99 -4.38 2.47 -13.38
CA LYS A 99 -4.39 2.56 -14.84
C LYS A 99 -4.29 4.02 -15.33
N GLN A 100 -5.06 4.93 -14.74
CA GLN A 100 -5.00 6.37 -15.07
C GLN A 100 -3.62 6.96 -14.78
N PHE A 101 -3.00 6.59 -13.66
CA PHE A 101 -1.65 7.00 -13.31
C PHE A 101 -0.61 6.54 -14.32
N LEU A 102 -0.66 5.27 -14.71
CA LEU A 102 0.26 4.70 -15.70
C LEU A 102 0.10 5.40 -17.06
N LEU A 103 -1.14 5.61 -17.52
CA LEU A 103 -1.39 6.30 -18.79
C LEU A 103 -0.87 7.74 -18.80
N LYS A 104 -0.96 8.46 -17.67
CA LYS A 104 -0.45 9.84 -17.56
C LYS A 104 1.08 9.92 -17.45
N THR A 105 1.73 8.89 -16.92
CA THR A 105 3.19 8.87 -16.71
C THR A 105 3.94 8.41 -17.96
N MET A 106 3.27 7.70 -18.88
CA MET A 106 3.84 7.20 -20.13
C MET A 106 3.70 8.17 -21.32
N THR A 107 3.10 9.33 -21.12
CA THR A 107 3.01 10.45 -22.07
C THR A 107 3.81 11.62 -21.55
#